data_AF-B3QT59-F1
#
_entry.id   AF-B3QT59-F1
#
_cell.length_a   1.000
_cell.length_b   1.000
_cell.length_c   1.000
_cell.angle_alpha   90.00
_cell.angle_beta   90.00
_cell.angle_gamma   90.00
#
_symmetry.space_group_name_H-M   'P 1'
#
loop_
_entity.id
_entity.type
_entity.pdbx_description
1 polymer ?
#
loop_
_entity_poly.entity_id
_entity_poly.type
_entity_poly.pdbx_seq_one_letter_code
_entity_poly.pdbx_strand_id
1 'polypeptide(L)'
;MSTIEQKFSDEQLQIIGKVLIEKFDSLSSKAIDETATSNDQANLEFAKEVVALAKNRLFVQQNEALAQKGEDVWTERTSESHYPHIRLHGGVIEDDLPT
;
A
#
# COMPACT_ATOMS: atom_id res chain seq x y z
N MET A 1 -25.38 12.83 14.20
CA MET A 1 -24.15 12.21 14.74
C MET A 1 -23.00 12.74 13.91
N SER A 2 -22.17 13.61 14.48
CA SER A 2 -20.95 14.06 13.81
C SER A 2 -19.94 12.92 13.89
N THR A 3 -19.64 12.28 12.77
CA THR A 3 -18.51 11.35 12.67
C THR A 3 -17.26 12.21 12.75
N ILE A 4 -16.62 12.24 13.91
CA ILE A 4 -15.30 12.84 14.04
C ILE A 4 -14.37 11.97 13.21
N GLU A 5 -13.90 12.47 12.07
CA GLU A 5 -12.76 11.88 11.36
C GLU A 5 -11.56 11.94 12.30
N GLN A 6 -11.29 10.82 12.95
CA GLN A 6 -10.19 10.72 13.88
C GLN A 6 -8.90 10.62 13.07
N LYS A 7 -8.21 11.75 12.91
CA LYS A 7 -6.93 11.81 12.21
C LYS A 7 -5.85 11.17 13.07
N PHE A 8 -5.23 10.10 12.58
CA PHE A 8 -4.08 9.46 13.23
C PHE A 8 -2.83 10.34 13.07
N SER A 9 -2.03 10.43 14.13
CA SER A 9 -0.67 10.99 14.06
C SER A 9 0.29 10.03 13.34
N ASP A 10 1.43 10.55 12.87
CA ASP A 10 2.45 9.73 12.19
C ASP A 10 2.97 8.59 13.07
N GLU A 11 3.16 8.84 14.38
CA GLU A 11 3.55 7.80 15.34
C GLU A 11 2.49 6.69 15.42
N GLN A 12 1.21 7.06 15.49
CA GLN A 12 0.11 6.08 15.49
C GLN A 12 0.06 5.30 14.17
N LEU A 13 0.24 5.96 13.03
CA LEU A 13 0.29 5.30 11.73
C LEU A 13 1.46 4.31 11.63
N GLN A 14 2.63 4.67 12.15
CA GLN A 14 3.78 3.76 12.22
C GLN A 14 3.50 2.53 13.09
N ILE A 15 2.88 2.72 14.26
CA ILE A 15 2.51 1.62 15.15
C ILE A 15 1.45 0.72 14.49
N ILE A 16 0.42 1.30 13.89
CA ILE A 16 -0.62 0.55 13.16
C ILE A 16 0.00 -0.28 12.03
N GLY A 17 0.91 0.31 11.25
CA GLY A 17 1.63 -0.39 10.19
C GLY A 17 2.44 -1.58 10.74
N LYS A 18 3.17 -1.38 11.84
CA LYS A 18 3.93 -2.48 12.50
C LYS A 18 3.00 -3.61 12.95
N VAL A 19 1.91 -3.29 13.63
CA VAL A 19 0.94 -4.28 14.10
C VAL A 19 0.29 -5.04 12.94
N LEU A 20 0.03 -4.36 11.82
CA LEU A 20 -0.49 -5.02 10.61
C LEU A 20 0.51 -6.03 10.04
N ILE A 21 1.81 -5.70 9.99
CA ILE A 21 2.86 -6.63 9.54
C ILE A 21 3.00 -7.81 10.51
N GLU A 22 3.03 -7.56 11.82
CA GLU A 22 3.07 -8.62 12.82
C GLU A 22 1.86 -9.57 12.70
N LYS A 23 0.67 -9.02 12.41
CA LYS A 23 -0.52 -9.81 12.17
C LYS A 23 -0.43 -10.62 10.87
N PHE A 24 0.08 -10.03 9.80
CA PHE A 24 0.33 -10.70 8.53
C PHE A 24 1.28 -11.89 8.72
N ASP A 25 2.37 -11.72 9.46
CA ASP A 25 3.35 -12.77 9.74
C ASP A 25 2.73 -13.89 10.58
N SER A 26 1.96 -13.55 11.61
CA SER A 26 1.24 -14.51 12.46
C SER A 26 0.23 -15.35 11.65
N LEU A 27 -0.55 -14.71 10.77
CA LEU A 27 -1.52 -15.41 9.92
C LEU A 27 -0.82 -16.27 8.86
N SER A 28 0.29 -15.79 8.29
CA SER A 28 1.12 -16.55 7.35
C SER A 28 1.68 -17.81 8.01
N SER A 29 2.16 -17.73 9.25
CA SER A 29 2.62 -18.89 10.02
C SER A 29 1.51 -19.92 10.20
N LYS A 30 0.32 -19.49 10.63
CA LYS A 30 -0.83 -20.42 10.79
C LYS A 30 -1.23 -21.10 9.49
N ALA A 31 -1.14 -20.39 8.36
CA ALA A 31 -1.45 -20.94 7.05
C ALA A 31 -0.41 -21.99 6.62
N ILE A 32 0.88 -21.76 6.91
CA ILE A 32 1.95 -22.73 6.68
C ILE A 32 1.77 -23.98 7.55
N ASP A 33 1.38 -23.81 8.80
CA ASP A 33 1.17 -24.90 9.75
C ASP A 33 -0.14 -25.68 9.52
N GLU A 34 -0.91 -25.35 8.47
CA GLU A 34 -2.24 -25.93 8.16
C GLU A 34 -3.26 -25.83 9.31
N THR A 35 -3.09 -24.85 10.20
CA THR A 35 -4.00 -24.61 11.35
C THR A 35 -4.90 -23.39 11.17
N ALA A 36 -4.81 -22.72 10.01
CA ALA A 36 -5.61 -21.54 9.70
C ALA A 36 -7.09 -21.87 9.54
N THR A 37 -7.94 -21.09 10.21
CA THR A 37 -9.39 -21.10 9.95
C THR A 37 -9.71 -20.37 8.64
N SER A 38 -10.93 -20.52 8.12
CA SER A 38 -11.40 -19.73 6.97
C SER A 38 -11.30 -18.21 7.22
N ASN A 39 -11.53 -17.77 8.46
CA ASN A 39 -11.37 -16.38 8.86
C ASN A 39 -9.91 -15.94 8.91
N ASP A 40 -8.99 -16.80 9.38
CA ASP A 40 -7.55 -16.50 9.33
C ASP A 40 -7.10 -16.33 7.87
N GLN A 41 -7.59 -17.18 6.95
CA GLN A 41 -7.26 -17.08 5.53
C GLN A 41 -7.80 -15.80 4.89
N ALA A 42 -9.06 -15.44 5.14
CA ALA A 42 -9.63 -14.20 4.61
C ALA A 42 -8.89 -12.97 5.13
N ASN A 43 -8.54 -12.95 6.42
CA ASN A 43 -7.75 -11.88 7.01
C ASN A 43 -6.31 -11.83 6.45
N LEU A 44 -5.73 -12.99 6.12
CA LEU A 44 -4.40 -13.06 5.51
C LEU A 44 -4.40 -12.44 4.12
N GLU A 45 -5.39 -12.77 3.29
CA GLU A 45 -5.52 -12.17 1.96
C GLU A 45 -5.76 -10.66 2.03
N PHE A 46 -6.60 -10.20 2.96
CA PHE A 46 -6.76 -8.77 3.19
C PHE A 46 -5.46 -8.08 3.62
N ALA A 47 -4.72 -8.67 4.57
CA ALA A 47 -3.45 -8.12 5.01
C ALA A 47 -2.40 -8.09 3.86
N LYS A 48 -2.37 -9.11 3.01
CA LYS A 48 -1.52 -9.14 1.79
C LYS A 48 -1.85 -7.98 0.87
N GLU A 49 -3.13 -7.73 0.61
CA GLU A 49 -3.58 -6.62 -0.23
C GLU A 49 -3.12 -5.27 0.33
N VAL A 50 -3.37 -5.01 1.62
CA VAL A 50 -2.97 -3.74 2.26
C VAL A 50 -1.44 -3.54 2.20
N VAL A 51 -0.65 -4.59 2.44
CA VAL A 51 0.81 -4.53 2.35
C VAL A 51 1.28 -4.27 0.92
N ALA A 52 0.66 -4.90 -0.08
CA ALA A 52 0.97 -4.66 -1.49
C ALA A 52 0.67 -3.22 -1.89
N LEU A 53 -0.48 -2.68 -1.48
CA LEU A 53 -0.87 -1.30 -1.72
C LEU A 53 0.10 -0.29 -1.08
N ALA A 54 0.48 -0.52 0.17
CA ALA A 54 1.44 0.32 0.87
C ALA A 54 2.81 0.33 0.17
N LYS A 55 3.29 -0.85 -0.26
CA LYS A 55 4.54 -0.97 -1.04
C LYS A 55 4.46 -0.24 -2.37
N ASN A 56 3.36 -0.40 -3.10
CA ASN A 56 3.15 0.30 -4.36
C ASN A 56 3.20 1.82 -4.15
N ARG A 57 2.51 2.34 -3.13
CA ARG A 57 2.52 3.78 -2.82
C ARG A 57 3.91 4.31 -2.48
N LEU A 58 4.69 3.57 -1.69
CA LEU A 58 6.07 3.93 -1.40
C LEU A 58 6.94 3.94 -2.67
N PHE A 59 6.77 2.94 -3.53
CA PHE A 59 7.51 2.84 -4.79
C PHE A 59 7.18 4.02 -5.73
N VAL A 60 5.90 4.41 -5.83
CA VAL A 60 5.49 5.59 -6.59
C VAL A 60 6.17 6.86 -6.06
N GLN A 61 6.14 7.09 -4.75
CA GLN A 61 6.78 8.25 -4.13
C GLN A 61 8.29 8.30 -4.40
N GLN A 62 8.97 7.16 -4.34
CA GLN A 62 10.38 7.06 -4.68
C GLN A 62 10.64 7.37 -6.16
N ASN A 63 9.81 6.83 -7.05
CA ASN A 63 9.93 7.03 -8.48
C ASN A 63 9.66 8.49 -8.90
N GLU A 64 8.68 9.14 -8.29
CA GLU A 64 8.41 10.58 -8.48
C GLU A 64 9.60 11.43 -7.99
N ALA A 65 10.22 11.07 -6.87
CA ALA A 65 11.40 11.76 -6.37
C ALA A 65 12.63 11.59 -7.30
N LEU A 66 12.77 10.45 -7.98
CA LEU A 66 13.78 10.25 -9.03
C LEU A 66 13.47 11.09 -10.26
N ALA A 67 12.21 11.14 -10.69
CA ALA A 67 11.76 11.97 -11.82
C ALA A 67 12.14 13.45 -11.63
N GLN A 68 11.89 13.98 -10.42
CA GLN A 68 12.20 15.37 -10.07
C GLN A 68 13.70 15.67 -10.10
N LYS A 69 14.56 14.66 -9.91
CA LYS A 69 16.02 14.78 -10.00
C LYS A 69 16.55 14.61 -11.42
N GLY A 70 15.68 14.31 -12.39
CA GLY A 70 16.07 13.99 -13.76
C GLY A 70 16.78 12.63 -13.87
N GLU A 71 16.59 11.75 -12.90
CA GLU A 71 17.14 10.39 -12.90
C GLU A 71 16.22 9.41 -13.66
N ASP A 72 16.76 8.26 -14.04
CA ASP A 72 15.99 7.21 -14.71
C ASP A 72 14.90 6.68 -13.78
N VAL A 73 13.65 6.73 -14.27
CA VAL A 73 12.47 6.28 -13.54
C VAL A 73 11.99 4.93 -14.05
N TRP A 74 11.54 4.08 -13.13
CA TRP A 74 10.83 2.88 -13.52
C TRP A 74 9.47 3.25 -14.09
N THR A 75 9.16 2.70 -15.26
CA THR A 75 7.89 2.94 -15.94
C THR A 75 7.33 1.61 -16.40
N GLU A 76 6.08 1.31 -16.05
CA GLU A 76 5.41 0.13 -16.61
C GLU A 76 5.03 0.45 -18.06
N ARG A 77 5.76 -0.12 -19.02
CA ARG A 77 5.40 -0.03 -20.44
C ARG A 77 4.18 -0.91 -20.69
N THR A 78 3.01 -0.29 -20.81
CA THR A 78 1.75 -1.00 -21.11
C THR A 78 1.46 -1.14 -22.60
N SER A 79 2.17 -0.41 -23.49
CA SER A 79 2.37 -0.67 -24.93
C SER A 79 3.22 0.47 -25.56
N GLU A 80 3.74 0.33 -26.79
CA GLU A 80 4.46 1.41 -27.51
C GLU A 80 3.62 2.67 -27.75
N SER A 81 2.29 2.57 -27.67
CA SER A 81 1.36 3.69 -27.87
C SER A 81 0.82 4.29 -26.58
N HIS A 82 1.16 3.74 -25.41
CA HIS A 82 0.70 4.21 -24.11
C HIS A 82 1.86 4.83 -23.34
N TYR A 83 1.74 6.13 -23.10
CA TYR A 83 2.62 6.84 -22.19
C TYR A 83 2.63 6.13 -20.82
N PRO A 84 3.78 6.09 -20.15
CA PRO A 84 3.91 5.35 -18.90
C PRO A 84 3.13 6.06 -17.80
N HIS A 85 1.89 5.66 -17.61
CA HIS A 85 1.15 5.97 -16.41
C HIS A 85 1.65 5.03 -15.33
N ILE A 86 2.15 5.59 -14.22
CA ILE A 86 2.37 4.84 -12.99
C ILE A 86 1.00 4.31 -12.57
N ARG A 87 0.74 3.03 -12.83
CA ARG A 87 -0.56 2.42 -12.58
C ARG A 87 -0.70 2.20 -11.08
N LEU A 88 -1.30 3.17 -10.40
CA LEU A 88 -1.79 3.03 -9.03
C LEU A 88 -2.93 2.01 -9.03
N HIS A 89 -2.62 0.71 -9.03
CA HIS A 89 -3.62 -0.34 -8.77
C HIS A 89 -4.02 -0.40 -7.29
N GLY A 90 -4.36 0.77 -6.75
CA GLY A 90 -5.01 0.94 -5.45
C GLY A 90 -4.67 2.27 -4.80
N GLY A 91 -5.65 3.18 -4.88
CA GLY A 91 -5.64 4.44 -4.16
C GLY A 91 -4.89 5.54 -4.89
N VAL A 92 -5.53 6.13 -5.89
CA VAL A 92 -5.32 7.53 -6.24
C VAL A 92 -5.43 8.32 -4.92
N ILE A 93 -4.36 9.01 -4.52
CA ILE A 93 -4.48 10.14 -3.59
C ILE A 93 -5.10 11.23 -4.46
N GLU A 94 -6.42 11.38 -4.39
CA GLU A 94 -7.08 12.50 -5.05
C GLU A 94 -6.62 13.81 -4.40
N ASP A 95 -6.07 14.67 -5.25
CA ASP A 95 -5.91 16.13 -5.18
C ASP A 95 -5.36 16.80 -3.91
N ASP A 96 -4.11 17.28 -4.04
CA ASP A 96 -3.78 18.61 -3.52
C ASP A 96 -4.62 19.65 -4.28
N LEU A 97 -5.44 20.43 -3.57
CA LEU A 97 -6.19 21.56 -4.12
C LEU A 97 -5.22 22.59 -4.73
N PRO A 98 -5.46 23.12 -5.95
CA PRO A 98 -4.65 24.21 -6.49
C PRO A 98 -4.85 25.48 -5.66
N THR A 99 -3.75 26.15 -5.33
CA THR A 99 -3.69 27.51 -4.78
C THR A 99 -4.21 28.55 -5.76
#